data_AF-A0A966Q133-F1
#
_entry.id   AF-A0A966Q133-F1
#
_cell.length_a   1.000
_cell.length_b   1.000
_cell.length_c   1.000
_cell.angle_alpha   90.00
_cell.angle_beta   90.00
_cell.angle_gamma   90.00
#
_symmetry.space_group_name_H-M   'P 1'
#
loop_
_entity.id
_entity.type
_entity.pdbx_description
1 polymer ?
#
loop_
_entity_poly.entity_id
_entity_poly.type
_entity_poly.pdbx_seq_one_letter_code
_entity_poly.pdbx_strand_id
1 'polypeptide(L)'
;MVSRHFRHKHPLFRKSSSNTGTSYTQSPYYFWWEFLRRHEGYRETCLNGGNGSLANLYRDFGDVHSKTFREWWSDGDRGARLFAEPSKPIGLDFVGTGDLDRIRPHLDNGDVLLLSIPVTMDKKSIINRFEKLLRRVHPRKRGQRDNTDSHAMYPIVAQYTISSLQKSLEAYDLSKTDPKPTLWEIGQKLKIGDTLTKDEMKLKRGKITPTVKNKQNKLSVAASKKIQLAKFIIDGVGQGVFPKYK
;
A
#
# COMPACT_ATOMS: atom_id res chain seq x y z
N MET A 1 10.19 2.17 -22.44
CA MET A 1 10.03 2.27 -20.97
C MET A 1 9.22 1.06 -20.54
N VAL A 2 9.79 0.14 -19.75
CA VAL A 2 9.10 -1.09 -19.35
C VAL A 2 7.88 -0.73 -18.50
N SER A 3 6.70 -1.20 -18.90
CA SER A 3 5.47 -0.96 -18.16
C SER A 3 5.57 -1.60 -16.77
N ARG A 4 5.58 -0.78 -15.71
CA ARG A 4 5.64 -1.25 -14.33
C ARG A 4 4.23 -1.58 -13.85
N HIS A 5 4.01 -2.82 -13.43
CA HIS A 5 2.72 -3.25 -12.90
C HIS A 5 2.71 -3.13 -11.38
N PHE A 6 1.79 -2.34 -10.83
CA PHE A 6 1.53 -2.27 -9.40
C PHE A 6 0.18 -2.90 -9.09
N ARG A 7 0.10 -3.74 -8.06
CA ARG A 7 -1.17 -4.31 -7.61
C ARG A 7 -2.12 -3.29 -6.99
N HIS A 8 -1.55 -2.27 -6.36
CA HIS A 8 -2.30 -1.16 -5.75
C HIS A 8 -1.98 0.15 -6.46
N LYS A 9 -2.92 1.12 -6.38
CA LYS A 9 -2.78 2.42 -7.05
C LYS A 9 -1.46 3.11 -6.66
N HIS A 10 -0.57 3.26 -7.64
CA HIS A 10 0.75 3.87 -7.45
C HIS A 10 0.61 5.39 -7.23
N PRO A 11 1.59 6.05 -6.59
CA PRO A 11 1.52 7.47 -6.34
C PRO A 11 1.62 8.26 -7.64
N LEU A 12 0.82 9.31 -7.73
CA LEU A 12 0.85 10.34 -8.74
C LEU A 12 1.24 11.65 -8.06
N PHE A 13 2.22 12.35 -8.63
CA PHE A 13 2.75 13.60 -8.07
C PHE A 13 2.17 14.86 -8.70
N ARG A 14 1.54 14.75 -9.88
CA ARG A 14 0.96 15.88 -10.62
C ARG A 14 -0.56 15.79 -10.79
N LYS A 15 -1.13 14.59 -10.76
CA LYS A 15 -2.55 14.32 -10.96
C LYS A 15 -3.14 13.70 -9.71
N SER A 16 -4.43 13.94 -9.46
CA SER A 16 -5.15 13.38 -8.31
C SER A 16 -5.56 11.92 -8.52
N SER A 17 -5.78 11.47 -9.76
CA SER A 17 -6.17 10.09 -10.06
C SER A 17 -5.87 9.68 -11.50
N SER A 18 -5.80 8.37 -11.70
CA SER A 18 -5.85 7.69 -13.00
C SER A 18 -6.41 6.27 -12.81
N ASN A 19 -6.45 5.47 -13.89
CA ASN A 19 -6.87 4.07 -13.81
C ASN A 19 -5.94 3.25 -12.89
N THR A 20 -4.64 3.50 -12.94
CA THR A 20 -3.61 2.73 -12.21
C THR A 20 -3.00 3.48 -11.03
N GLY A 21 -3.32 4.76 -10.85
CA GLY A 21 -2.67 5.63 -9.85
C GLY A 21 -3.64 6.53 -9.09
N THR A 22 -3.14 7.11 -8.00
CA THR A 22 -3.85 8.03 -7.11
C THR A 22 -2.89 9.10 -6.62
N SER A 23 -3.39 10.24 -6.14
CA SER A 23 -2.55 11.24 -5.45
C SER A 23 -1.61 10.56 -4.47
N TYR A 24 -0.34 10.97 -4.42
CA TYR A 24 0.64 10.31 -3.55
C TYR A 24 0.18 10.21 -2.09
N THR A 25 -0.51 11.23 -1.57
CA THR A 25 -1.11 11.26 -0.22
C THR A 25 -2.23 10.25 0.02
N GLN A 26 -2.71 9.59 -1.03
CA GLN A 26 -3.74 8.55 -1.01
C GLN A 26 -3.21 7.19 -1.46
N SER A 27 -1.90 7.07 -1.68
CA SER A 27 -1.26 5.83 -2.09
C SER A 27 -0.85 5.02 -0.85
N PRO A 28 -1.08 3.69 -0.80
CA PRO A 28 -0.60 2.87 0.31
C PRO A 28 0.93 2.91 0.46
N TYR A 29 1.67 3.11 -0.63
CA TYR A 29 3.13 3.16 -0.59
C TYR A 29 3.65 4.47 0.06
N TYR A 30 2.86 5.55 0.02
CA TYR A 30 3.14 6.74 0.82
C TYR A 30 3.00 6.45 2.31
N PHE A 31 1.96 5.68 2.70
CA PHE A 31 1.80 5.26 4.09
C PHE A 31 2.91 4.31 4.53
N TRP A 32 3.34 3.37 3.68
CA TRP A 32 4.51 2.53 3.97
C TRP A 32 5.71 3.38 4.40
N TRP A 33 6.03 4.38 3.58
CA TRP A 33 7.12 5.32 3.85
C TRP A 33 6.88 6.16 5.11
N GLU A 34 5.69 6.74 5.29
CA GLU A 34 5.37 7.55 6.47
C GLU A 34 5.42 6.76 7.78
N PHE A 35 4.93 5.52 7.81
CA PHE A 35 5.03 4.66 8.99
C PHE A 35 6.47 4.28 9.31
N LEU A 36 7.31 4.04 8.28
CA LEU A 36 8.73 3.75 8.51
C LEU A 36 9.46 4.94 9.13
N ARG A 37 9.06 6.18 8.79
CA ARG A 37 9.54 7.41 9.45
C ARG A 37 9.14 7.52 10.92
N ARG A 38 8.20 6.71 11.43
CA ARG A 38 7.83 6.65 12.86
C ARG A 38 8.52 5.51 13.59
N HIS A 39 9.29 4.66 12.90
CA HIS A 39 9.99 3.53 13.50
C HIS A 39 11.30 4.00 14.16
N GLU A 40 11.34 4.00 15.50
CA GLU A 40 12.45 4.54 16.30
C GLU A 40 13.78 3.83 15.97
N GLY A 41 13.81 2.49 15.88
CA GLY A 41 15.03 1.77 15.50
C GLY A 41 15.48 2.01 14.05
N TYR A 42 14.56 2.40 13.15
CA TYR A 42 14.94 2.71 11.77
C TYR A 42 15.56 4.10 11.70
N ARG A 43 14.99 5.05 12.45
CA ARG A 43 15.58 6.37 12.66
C ARG A 43 17.00 6.27 13.22
N GLU A 44 17.24 5.42 14.23
CA GLU A 44 18.59 5.18 14.76
C GLU A 44 19.54 4.61 13.69
N THR A 45 19.07 3.63 12.91
CA THR A 45 19.84 3.07 11.79
C THR A 45 20.18 4.15 10.75
N CYS A 46 19.25 5.08 10.45
CA CYS A 46 19.52 6.21 9.57
C CYS A 46 20.59 7.16 10.13
N LEU A 47 20.50 7.51 11.42
CA LEU A 47 21.47 8.40 12.08
C LEU A 47 22.88 7.80 12.09
N ASN A 48 22.99 6.47 12.14
CA ASN A 48 24.24 5.73 12.10
C ASN A 48 24.72 5.40 10.67
N GLY A 49 24.20 6.08 9.65
CA GLY A 49 24.62 5.90 8.25
C GLY A 49 24.27 4.53 7.67
N GLY A 50 23.22 3.88 8.17
CA GLY A 50 22.79 2.56 7.75
C GLY A 50 23.30 1.40 8.61
N ASN A 51 24.11 1.67 9.63
CA ASN A 51 24.58 0.66 10.56
C ASN A 51 23.54 0.43 11.67
N GLY A 52 23.18 -0.84 11.92
CA GLY A 52 22.24 -1.20 12.97
C GLY A 52 21.43 -2.46 12.64
N SER A 53 20.45 -2.76 13.49
CA SER A 53 19.57 -3.94 13.34
C SER A 53 18.73 -3.92 12.06
N LEU A 54 18.50 -2.75 11.47
CA LEU A 54 17.70 -2.57 10.25
C LEU A 54 18.55 -2.25 9.01
N ALA A 55 19.85 -2.57 9.02
CA ALA A 55 20.77 -2.29 7.92
C ALA A 55 20.31 -2.87 6.57
N ASN A 56 19.69 -4.07 6.57
CA ASN A 56 19.13 -4.67 5.36
C ASN A 56 17.99 -3.84 4.77
N LEU A 57 17.06 -3.36 5.61
CA LEU A 57 15.97 -2.49 5.17
C LEU A 57 16.53 -1.13 4.71
N TYR A 58 17.55 -0.61 5.39
CA TYR A 58 18.23 0.62 5.01
C TYR A 58 18.91 0.54 3.65
N ARG A 59 19.48 -0.61 3.27
CA ARG A 59 20.06 -0.80 1.93
C ARG A 59 19.03 -0.57 0.82
N ASP A 60 17.77 -0.90 1.07
CA ASP A 60 16.69 -0.75 0.10
C ASP A 60 16.03 0.63 0.13
N PHE A 61 15.69 1.09 1.33
CA PHE A 61 14.93 2.32 1.56
C PHE A 61 15.84 3.55 1.70
N GLY A 62 17.07 3.40 2.18
CA GLY A 62 17.96 4.52 2.54
C GLY A 62 17.36 5.40 3.64
N ASP A 63 17.89 6.61 3.79
CA ASP A 63 17.37 7.53 4.79
C ASP A 63 16.04 8.18 4.36
N VAL A 64 14.94 7.64 4.89
CA VAL A 64 13.57 8.14 4.69
C VAL A 64 13.30 9.51 5.35
N HIS A 65 14.20 10.01 6.19
CA HIS A 65 14.07 11.32 6.83
C HIS A 65 14.73 12.44 6.05
N SER A 66 15.65 12.10 5.13
CA SER A 66 16.48 13.07 4.39
C SER A 66 15.78 13.74 3.19
N LYS A 67 14.72 13.14 2.65
CA LYS A 67 14.08 13.54 1.39
C LYS A 67 12.57 13.66 1.54
N THR A 68 11.92 14.42 0.65
CA THR A 68 10.47 14.32 0.48
C THR A 68 10.08 12.97 -0.10
N PHE A 69 8.82 12.54 0.07
CA PHE A 69 8.35 11.27 -0.52
C PHE A 69 8.56 11.21 -2.03
N ARG A 70 8.38 12.32 -2.75
CA ARG A 70 8.54 12.36 -4.20
C ARG A 70 10.00 12.11 -4.63
N GLU A 71 10.94 12.77 -3.97
CA GLU A 71 12.37 12.60 -4.21
C GLU A 71 12.79 11.18 -3.84
N TRP A 72 12.37 10.71 -2.65
CA TRP A 72 12.63 9.35 -2.20
C TRP A 72 12.08 8.28 -3.16
N TRP A 73 10.86 8.45 -3.66
CA TRP A 73 10.22 7.51 -4.57
C TRP A 73 10.90 7.45 -5.94
N SER A 74 11.34 8.61 -6.45
CA SER A 74 11.81 8.75 -7.84
C SER A 74 13.32 8.51 -7.99
N ASP A 75 14.07 8.64 -6.91
CA ASP A 75 15.52 8.44 -6.86
C ASP A 75 15.87 6.99 -7.28
N GLY A 76 16.55 6.86 -8.43
CA GLY A 76 16.92 5.56 -9.01
C GLY A 76 15.74 4.61 -9.28
N ASP A 77 14.54 5.14 -9.58
CA ASP A 77 13.31 4.33 -9.74
C ASP A 77 12.98 3.48 -8.50
N ARG A 78 13.42 3.93 -7.30
CA ARG A 78 13.32 3.19 -6.03
C ARG A 78 11.90 2.69 -5.78
N GLY A 79 10.88 3.54 -5.93
CA GLY A 79 9.50 3.15 -5.69
C GLY A 79 9.03 1.98 -6.57
N ALA A 80 9.38 1.99 -7.86
CA ALA A 80 9.03 0.87 -8.74
C ALA A 80 9.86 -0.38 -8.43
N ARG A 81 11.15 -0.23 -8.13
CA ARG A 81 12.02 -1.36 -7.76
C ARG A 81 11.52 -2.09 -6.51
N LEU A 82 11.03 -1.37 -5.51
CA LEU A 82 10.59 -1.96 -4.24
C LEU A 82 9.16 -2.52 -4.30
N PHE A 83 8.25 -1.85 -5.01
CA PHE A 83 6.81 -2.08 -4.90
C PHE A 83 6.10 -2.55 -6.17
N ALA A 84 6.73 -2.45 -7.34
CA ALA A 84 6.13 -3.00 -8.56
C ALA A 84 6.34 -4.52 -8.59
N GLU A 85 5.42 -5.23 -9.23
CA GLU A 85 5.65 -6.61 -9.59
C GLU A 85 6.84 -6.67 -10.56
N PRO A 86 7.72 -7.68 -10.39
CA PRO A 86 8.78 -7.91 -11.35
C PRO A 86 8.17 -8.07 -12.74
N SER A 87 8.86 -7.53 -13.75
CA SER A 87 8.44 -7.71 -15.13
C SER A 87 8.35 -9.19 -15.42
N LYS A 88 7.15 -9.66 -15.80
CA LYS A 88 7.02 -11.03 -16.27
C LYS A 88 7.93 -11.19 -17.50
N PRO A 89 8.69 -12.29 -17.59
CA PRO A 89 9.62 -12.50 -18.70
C PRO A 89 8.90 -12.49 -20.06
N ILE A 90 7.58 -12.78 -20.08
CA ILE A 90 6.75 -12.77 -21.27
C ILE A 90 5.48 -11.96 -21.00
N GLY A 91 5.33 -10.87 -21.76
CA GLY A 91 4.11 -10.06 -21.85
C GLY A 91 3.24 -10.49 -23.04
N LEU A 92 2.04 -9.90 -23.14
CA LEU A 92 1.23 -10.03 -24.35
C LEU A 92 1.79 -9.08 -25.41
N ASP A 93 2.64 -9.60 -26.28
CA ASP A 93 3.27 -8.87 -27.37
C ASP A 93 3.25 -9.67 -28.67
N PHE A 94 3.53 -9.01 -29.79
CA PHE A 94 3.78 -9.71 -31.05
C PHE A 94 5.09 -10.49 -30.92
N VAL A 95 5.01 -11.80 -31.18
CA VAL A 95 6.14 -12.72 -31.11
C VAL A 95 6.61 -12.99 -32.52
N GLY A 96 7.84 -12.58 -32.84
CA GLY A 96 8.48 -12.93 -34.10
C GLY A 96 9.13 -14.32 -34.05
N THR A 97 9.63 -14.77 -35.20
CA THR A 97 10.40 -16.03 -35.29
C THR A 97 11.67 -16.01 -34.43
N GLY A 98 12.30 -14.83 -34.28
CA GLY A 98 13.49 -14.64 -33.43
C GLY A 98 13.24 -14.67 -31.92
N ASP A 99 11.97 -14.64 -31.48
CA ASP A 99 11.59 -14.71 -30.07
C ASP A 99 11.28 -16.14 -29.60
N LEU A 100 11.22 -17.11 -30.52
CA LEU A 100 10.77 -18.48 -30.21
C LEU A 100 11.65 -19.17 -29.18
N ASP A 101 12.97 -19.01 -29.25
CA ASP A 101 13.90 -19.62 -28.30
C ASP A 101 13.72 -19.07 -26.87
N ARG A 102 13.33 -17.80 -26.75
CA ARG A 102 13.02 -17.17 -25.45
C ARG A 102 11.71 -17.68 -24.86
N ILE A 103 10.73 -18.00 -25.70
CA ILE A 103 9.38 -18.39 -25.27
C ILE A 103 9.27 -19.89 -25.03
N ARG A 104 10.04 -20.70 -25.75
CA ARG A 104 9.97 -22.16 -25.71
C ARG A 104 10.01 -22.75 -24.29
N PRO A 105 10.91 -22.33 -23.36
CA PRO A 105 10.89 -22.86 -21.99
C PRO A 105 9.57 -22.59 -21.25
N HIS A 106 8.93 -21.46 -21.51
CA HIS A 106 7.66 -21.08 -20.89
C HIS A 106 6.46 -21.73 -21.57
N LEU A 107 6.56 -22.03 -22.87
CA LEU A 107 5.57 -22.84 -23.59
C LEU A 107 5.59 -24.28 -23.06
N ASP A 108 6.78 -24.86 -22.91
CA ASP A 108 6.96 -26.24 -22.44
C ASP A 108 6.47 -26.43 -21.00
N ASN A 109 6.67 -25.42 -20.14
CA ASN A 109 6.19 -25.41 -18.75
C ASN A 109 4.70 -25.03 -18.61
N GLY A 110 4.02 -24.68 -19.71
CA GLY A 110 2.61 -24.29 -19.70
C GLY A 110 2.32 -22.87 -19.16
N ASP A 111 3.34 -22.04 -18.97
CA ASP A 111 3.22 -20.66 -18.50
C ASP A 111 2.67 -19.70 -19.59
N VAL A 112 2.85 -20.08 -20.86
CA VAL A 112 2.49 -19.26 -22.02
C VAL A 112 1.70 -20.06 -23.03
N LEU A 113 0.67 -19.43 -23.61
CA LEU A 113 -0.07 -19.93 -24.75
C LEU A 113 0.38 -19.21 -26.03
N LEU A 114 0.87 -19.96 -27.02
CA LEU A 114 1.15 -19.42 -28.34
C LEU A 114 -0.11 -19.48 -29.22
N LEU A 115 -0.50 -18.33 -29.79
CA LEU A 115 -1.65 -18.24 -30.68
C LEU A 115 -1.23 -17.74 -32.07
N SER A 116 -1.47 -18.55 -33.11
CA SER A 116 -1.32 -18.14 -34.50
C SER A 116 -2.57 -17.39 -34.98
N ILE A 117 -2.42 -16.14 -35.40
CA ILE A 117 -3.52 -15.30 -35.92
C ILE A 117 -3.25 -14.98 -37.40
N PRO A 118 -4.09 -15.43 -38.35
CA PRO A 118 -3.97 -15.02 -39.74
C PRO A 118 -4.21 -13.51 -39.90
N VAL A 119 -3.27 -12.80 -40.53
CA VAL A 119 -3.35 -11.34 -40.73
C VAL A 119 -4.50 -10.92 -41.64
N THR A 120 -5.03 -11.85 -42.44
CA THR A 120 -6.16 -11.66 -43.35
C THR A 120 -7.51 -11.68 -42.64
N MET A 121 -7.55 -12.08 -41.36
CA MET A 121 -8.79 -12.19 -40.60
C MET A 121 -9.27 -10.82 -40.10
N ASP A 122 -10.58 -10.59 -40.14
CA ASP A 122 -11.14 -9.35 -39.61
C ASP A 122 -11.03 -9.29 -38.08
N LYS A 123 -10.90 -8.07 -37.54
CA LYS A 123 -10.70 -7.81 -36.10
C LYS A 123 -11.80 -8.42 -35.23
N LYS A 124 -13.06 -8.41 -35.68
CA LYS A 124 -14.20 -8.93 -34.91
C LYS A 124 -14.11 -10.45 -34.80
N SER A 125 -13.76 -11.14 -35.88
CA SER A 125 -13.50 -12.58 -35.88
C SER A 125 -12.33 -12.96 -35.00
N ILE A 126 -11.23 -12.19 -35.01
CA ILE A 126 -10.07 -12.42 -34.14
C ILE A 126 -10.49 -12.36 -32.67
N ILE A 127 -11.17 -11.29 -32.24
CA ILE A 127 -11.62 -11.10 -30.85
C ILE A 127 -12.55 -12.25 -30.43
N ASN A 128 -13.57 -12.57 -31.23
CA ASN A 128 -14.54 -13.63 -30.91
C ASN A 128 -13.88 -15.01 -30.79
N ARG A 129 -12.92 -15.33 -31.67
CA ARG A 129 -12.17 -16.59 -31.60
C ARG A 129 -11.24 -16.62 -30.40
N PHE A 130 -10.56 -15.52 -30.12
CA PHE A 130 -9.71 -15.36 -28.94
C PHE A 130 -10.50 -15.60 -27.65
N GLU A 131 -11.67 -14.98 -27.48
CA GLU A 131 -12.54 -15.20 -26.30
C GLU A 131 -13.01 -16.66 -26.16
N LYS A 132 -13.28 -17.36 -27.27
CA LYS A 132 -13.64 -18.78 -27.25
C LYS A 132 -12.45 -19.66 -26.85
N LEU A 133 -11.25 -19.36 -27.32
CA LEU A 133 -10.03 -20.07 -26.97
C LEU A 133 -9.64 -19.84 -25.51
N LEU A 134 -9.69 -18.58 -25.05
CA LEU A 134 -9.45 -18.24 -23.66
C LEU A 134 -10.35 -19.01 -22.69
N ARG A 135 -11.64 -19.16 -23.01
CA ARG A 135 -12.58 -19.94 -22.18
C ARG A 135 -12.19 -21.42 -22.01
N ARG A 136 -11.46 -22.00 -22.97
CA ARG A 136 -11.02 -23.40 -22.93
C ARG A 136 -9.71 -23.57 -22.16
N VAL A 137 -8.75 -22.68 -22.39
CA VAL A 137 -7.39 -22.80 -21.85
C VAL A 137 -7.24 -22.13 -20.48
N HIS A 138 -7.99 -21.06 -20.23
CA HIS A 138 -8.02 -20.38 -18.93
C HIS A 138 -9.40 -20.58 -18.29
N PRO A 139 -9.58 -21.63 -17.46
CA PRO A 139 -10.87 -21.92 -16.80
C PRO A 139 -11.25 -20.91 -15.72
N ARG A 140 -10.50 -19.80 -15.60
CA ARG A 140 -10.75 -18.76 -14.60
C ARG A 140 -12.13 -18.15 -14.81
N LYS A 141 -12.94 -18.17 -13.75
CA LYS A 141 -14.24 -17.51 -13.74
C LYS A 141 -14.06 -16.00 -13.67
N ARG A 142 -14.95 -15.24 -14.32
CA ARG A 142 -15.01 -13.78 -14.18
C ARG A 142 -15.11 -13.42 -12.69
N GLY A 143 -14.19 -12.59 -12.19
CA GLY A 143 -14.13 -12.18 -10.79
C GLY A 143 -13.35 -13.12 -9.86
N GLN A 144 -12.78 -14.22 -10.36
CA GLN A 144 -11.82 -15.02 -9.60
C GLN A 144 -10.55 -14.19 -9.40
N ARG A 145 -10.25 -13.84 -8.14
CA ARG A 145 -9.07 -13.06 -7.79
C ARG A 145 -7.82 -13.79 -8.27
N ASP A 146 -6.85 -13.03 -8.77
CA ASP A 146 -5.50 -13.54 -8.96
C ASP A 146 -4.96 -13.93 -7.58
N ASN A 147 -4.98 -15.24 -7.30
CA ASN A 147 -4.34 -15.85 -6.14
C ASN A 147 -2.82 -15.95 -6.35
N THR A 148 -2.26 -15.11 -7.23
CA THR A 148 -0.82 -15.01 -7.37
C THR A 148 -0.31 -14.29 -6.14
N ASP A 149 0.62 -14.90 -5.44
CA ASP A 149 1.42 -14.20 -4.45
C ASP A 149 2.09 -13.00 -5.14
N SER A 150 2.13 -11.86 -4.46
CA SER A 150 2.86 -10.69 -4.95
C SER A 150 4.35 -11.01 -4.91
N HIS A 151 5.06 -10.75 -6.01
CA HIS A 151 6.50 -10.96 -6.10
C HIS A 151 7.27 -9.63 -6.01
N ALA A 152 6.60 -8.54 -5.64
CA ALA A 152 7.26 -7.30 -5.27
C ALA A 152 8.16 -7.55 -4.04
N MET A 153 9.26 -6.79 -3.92
CA MET A 153 10.17 -6.93 -2.76
C MET A 153 9.47 -6.63 -1.44
N TYR A 154 8.59 -5.62 -1.45
CA TYR A 154 7.81 -5.19 -0.29
C TYR A 154 6.32 -5.16 -0.65
N PRO A 155 5.65 -6.31 -0.70
CA PRO A 155 4.26 -6.40 -1.13
C PRO A 155 3.30 -5.86 -0.06
N ILE A 156 2.12 -5.42 -0.48
CA ILE A 156 1.04 -5.11 0.46
C ILE A 156 0.32 -6.41 0.83
N VAL A 157 0.54 -6.87 2.07
CA VAL A 157 0.18 -8.23 2.50
C VAL A 157 -1.26 -8.39 2.98
N ALA A 158 -1.96 -7.29 3.25
CA ALA A 158 -3.30 -7.34 3.80
C ALA A 158 -4.18 -6.20 3.29
N GLN A 159 -5.50 -6.38 3.38
CA GLN A 159 -6.47 -5.34 3.01
C GLN A 159 -6.32 -4.11 3.89
N TYR A 160 -6.58 -2.94 3.33
CA TYR A 160 -6.51 -1.67 4.04
C TYR A 160 -7.55 -0.70 3.52
N THR A 161 -7.81 0.33 4.32
CA THR A 161 -8.47 1.54 3.85
C THR A 161 -7.57 2.73 4.12
N ILE A 162 -7.45 3.63 3.15
CA ILE A 162 -6.59 4.82 3.26
C ILE A 162 -6.99 5.67 4.48
N SER A 163 -8.29 5.85 4.71
CA SER A 163 -8.79 6.55 5.89
C SER A 163 -8.36 5.90 7.20
N SER A 164 -8.31 4.56 7.27
CA SER A 164 -7.84 3.88 8.48
C SER A 164 -6.35 4.09 8.69
N LEU A 165 -5.52 3.95 7.65
CA LEU A 165 -4.07 4.17 7.72
C LEU A 165 -3.76 5.60 8.18
N GLN A 166 -4.40 6.59 7.55
CA GLN A 166 -4.27 7.99 7.90
C GLN A 166 -4.67 8.25 9.36
N LYS A 167 -5.87 7.83 9.78
CA LYS A 167 -6.34 8.02 11.15
C LYS A 167 -5.47 7.30 12.19
N SER A 168 -4.91 6.13 11.87
CA SER A 168 -3.97 5.46 12.78
C SER A 168 -2.65 6.22 12.92
N LEU A 169 -2.07 6.69 11.80
CA LEU A 169 -0.84 7.46 11.82
C LEU A 169 -1.01 8.77 12.61
N GLU A 170 -2.08 9.53 12.31
CA GLU A 170 -2.39 10.78 13.03
C GLU A 170 -2.65 10.53 14.53
N ALA A 171 -3.34 9.44 14.89
CA ALA A 171 -3.56 9.09 16.30
C ALA A 171 -2.25 8.77 17.02
N TYR A 172 -1.32 8.08 16.35
CA TYR A 172 0.00 7.79 16.90
C TYR A 172 0.80 9.07 17.11
N ASP A 173 0.86 9.94 16.11
CA ASP A 173 1.58 11.21 16.19
C ASP A 173 1.03 12.10 17.31
N LEU A 174 -0.30 12.22 17.43
CA LEU A 174 -0.94 12.94 18.54
C LEU A 174 -0.64 12.33 19.90
N SER A 175 -0.48 11.00 19.99
CA SER A 175 -0.14 10.34 21.25
C SER A 175 1.29 10.60 21.72
N LYS A 176 2.13 11.15 20.84
CA LYS A 176 3.55 11.47 21.05
C LYS A 176 3.81 12.98 21.22
N THR A 177 2.80 13.85 21.10
CA THR A 177 2.97 15.29 21.34
C THR A 177 3.11 15.61 22.82
N ASP A 178 3.73 16.75 23.11
CA ASP A 178 3.82 17.34 24.46
C ASP A 178 3.17 18.74 24.47
N PRO A 179 2.12 19.00 25.27
CA PRO A 179 1.44 18.08 26.17
C PRO A 179 0.68 16.97 25.44
N LYS A 180 0.64 15.79 26.04
CA LYS A 180 -0.05 14.62 25.49
C LYS A 180 -1.58 14.75 25.68
N PRO A 181 -2.38 14.78 24.60
CA PRO A 181 -3.83 14.80 24.71
C PRO A 181 -4.34 13.49 25.30
N THR A 182 -5.45 13.56 26.01
CA THR A 182 -6.17 12.37 26.48
C THR A 182 -6.75 11.58 25.30
N LEU A 183 -6.99 10.28 25.50
CA LEU A 183 -7.45 9.41 24.41
C LEU A 183 -8.79 9.86 23.80
N TRP A 184 -9.71 10.39 24.61
CA TRP A 184 -10.98 10.89 24.08
C TRP A 184 -10.80 12.17 23.25
N GLU A 185 -9.84 13.05 23.60
CA GLU A 185 -9.51 14.24 22.82
C GLU A 185 -8.89 13.86 21.46
N ILE A 186 -8.04 12.84 21.44
CA ILE A 186 -7.52 12.28 20.19
C ILE A 186 -8.67 11.75 19.33
N GLY A 187 -9.57 10.95 19.92
CA GLY A 187 -10.75 10.42 19.22
C GLY A 187 -11.67 11.53 18.68
N GLN A 188 -11.85 12.60 19.45
CA GLN A 188 -12.62 13.79 19.08
C GLN A 188 -11.97 14.52 17.90
N LYS A 189 -10.67 14.81 17.98
CA LYS A 189 -9.92 15.53 16.94
C LYS A 189 -9.94 14.79 15.60
N LEU A 190 -9.83 13.46 15.64
CA LEU A 190 -9.82 12.59 14.45
C LEU A 190 -11.22 12.18 13.97
N LYS A 191 -12.28 12.61 14.65
CA LYS A 191 -13.69 12.27 14.36
C LYS A 191 -13.86 10.76 14.18
N ILE A 192 -13.43 9.99 15.19
CA ILE A 192 -13.51 8.51 15.18
C ILE A 192 -14.69 8.07 16.05
N GLY A 193 -15.87 8.01 15.45
CA GLY A 193 -17.12 7.66 16.12
C GLY A 193 -17.95 8.88 16.54
N ASP A 194 -18.79 8.71 17.56
CA ASP A 194 -19.71 9.74 18.03
C ASP A 194 -18.94 10.84 18.78
N THR A 195 -18.73 11.97 18.11
CA THR A 195 -18.05 13.14 18.67
C THR A 195 -18.95 13.90 19.64
N LEU A 196 -18.33 14.55 20.62
CA LEU A 196 -18.99 15.49 21.53
C LEU A 196 -19.35 16.79 20.78
N THR A 197 -20.47 17.41 21.16
CA THR A 197 -20.84 18.76 20.71
C THR A 197 -19.97 19.82 21.40
N LYS A 198 -20.04 21.08 20.90
CA LYS A 198 -19.29 22.20 21.49
C LYS A 198 -19.65 22.45 22.96
N ASP A 199 -20.92 22.28 23.32
CA ASP A 199 -21.39 22.50 24.69
C ASP A 199 -20.98 21.36 25.62
N GLU A 200 -21.02 20.12 25.12
CA GLU A 200 -20.55 18.94 25.86
C GLU A 200 -19.06 19.02 26.18
N MET A 201 -18.24 19.59 25.30
CA MET A 201 -16.80 19.78 25.53
C MET A 201 -16.48 20.86 26.58
N LYS A 202 -17.39 21.82 26.81
CA LYS A 202 -17.19 22.91 27.79
C LYS A 202 -17.59 22.51 29.22
N LEU A 203 -18.17 21.33 29.41
CA LEU A 203 -18.60 20.87 30.72
C LEU A 203 -17.39 20.69 31.65
N LYS A 204 -17.42 21.37 32.80
CA LYS A 204 -16.44 21.17 33.88
C LYS A 204 -16.59 19.76 34.46
N ARG A 205 -15.52 19.20 35.04
CA ARG A 205 -15.42 17.81 35.54
C ARG A 205 -16.60 17.37 36.44
N GLY A 206 -17.18 18.26 37.25
CA GLY A 206 -18.33 17.98 38.11
C GLY A 206 -19.72 18.12 37.45
N LYS A 207 -19.79 18.57 36.19
CA LYS A 207 -21.03 18.73 35.41
C LYS A 207 -21.12 17.76 34.22
N ILE A 208 -20.16 16.82 34.10
CA ILE A 208 -20.16 15.83 33.03
C ILE A 208 -21.28 14.84 33.28
N THR A 209 -22.25 14.78 32.37
CA THR A 209 -23.35 13.82 32.45
C THR A 209 -22.87 12.39 32.12
N PRO A 210 -23.56 11.34 32.60
CA PRO A 210 -23.25 9.97 32.23
C PRO A 210 -23.21 9.72 30.71
N THR A 211 -24.07 10.43 29.96
CA THR A 211 -24.11 10.35 28.49
C THR A 211 -22.84 10.89 27.84
N VAL A 212 -22.35 12.06 28.29
CA VAL A 212 -21.09 12.65 27.82
C VAL A 212 -19.91 11.78 28.23
N LYS A 213 -19.91 11.23 29.44
CA LYS A 213 -18.86 10.31 29.89
C LYS A 213 -18.81 9.05 29.04
N ASN A 214 -19.95 8.48 28.68
CA ASN A 214 -20.02 7.33 27.77
C ASN A 214 -19.47 7.66 26.37
N LYS A 215 -19.75 8.85 25.82
CA LYS A 215 -19.13 9.31 24.56
C LYS A 215 -17.61 9.40 24.69
N GLN A 216 -17.10 10.02 25.76
CA GLN A 216 -15.65 10.09 26.02
C GLN A 216 -15.00 8.70 26.10
N ASN A 217 -15.65 7.74 26.76
CA ASN A 217 -15.15 6.37 26.86
C ASN A 217 -15.11 5.69 25.47
N LYS A 218 -16.17 5.83 24.66
CA LYS A 218 -16.19 5.31 23.28
C LYS A 218 -15.07 5.90 22.42
N LEU A 219 -14.88 7.22 22.47
CA LEU A 219 -13.79 7.91 21.76
C LEU A 219 -12.42 7.42 22.25
N SER A 220 -12.24 7.24 23.56
CA SER A 220 -11.00 6.73 24.14
C SER A 220 -10.65 5.34 23.63
N VAL A 221 -11.64 4.43 23.61
CA VAL A 221 -11.47 3.06 23.08
C VAL A 221 -11.13 3.10 21.59
N ALA A 222 -11.81 3.94 20.82
CA ALA A 222 -11.56 4.07 19.38
C ALA A 222 -10.15 4.62 19.08
N ALA A 223 -9.71 5.66 19.81
CA ALA A 223 -8.36 6.22 19.69
C ALA A 223 -7.29 5.20 20.10
N SER A 224 -7.50 4.49 21.22
CA SER A 224 -6.60 3.43 21.68
C SER A 224 -6.41 2.35 20.60
N LYS A 225 -7.49 1.87 19.98
CA LYS A 225 -7.41 0.91 18.86
C LYS A 225 -6.62 1.44 17.67
N LYS A 226 -6.77 2.73 17.31
CA LYS A 226 -6.00 3.35 16.22
C LYS A 226 -4.53 3.52 16.55
N ILE A 227 -4.19 3.86 17.78
CA ILE A 227 -2.80 3.94 18.25
C ILE A 227 -2.16 2.55 18.24
N GLN A 228 -2.86 1.53 18.74
CA GLN A 228 -2.35 0.14 18.71
C GLN A 228 -2.16 -0.35 17.28
N LEU A 229 -3.13 -0.07 16.40
CA LEU A 229 -2.99 -0.37 14.98
C LEU A 229 -1.74 0.29 14.38
N ALA A 230 -1.51 1.57 14.65
CA ALA A 230 -0.31 2.25 14.16
C ALA A 230 0.97 1.61 14.66
N LYS A 231 1.04 1.20 15.94
CA LYS A 231 2.20 0.49 16.50
C LYS A 231 2.47 -0.82 15.75
N PHE A 232 1.44 -1.65 15.55
CA PHE A 232 1.61 -2.88 14.77
C PHE A 232 2.11 -2.62 13.36
N ILE A 233 1.59 -1.57 12.70
CA ILE A 233 2.04 -1.19 11.35
C ILE A 233 3.49 -0.69 11.37
N ILE A 234 3.87 0.14 12.35
CA ILE A 234 5.24 0.66 12.52
C ILE A 234 6.21 -0.50 12.70
N ASP A 235 5.92 -1.42 13.62
CA ASP A 235 6.74 -2.61 13.85
C ASP A 235 6.79 -3.49 12.60
N GLY A 236 5.66 -3.61 11.90
CA GLY A 236 5.55 -4.34 10.63
C GLY A 236 6.46 -3.78 9.54
N VAL A 237 6.44 -2.47 9.28
CA VAL A 237 7.29 -1.87 8.24
C VAL A 237 8.77 -2.00 8.57
N GLY A 238 9.15 -1.99 9.86
CA GLY A 238 10.51 -2.33 10.31
C GLY A 238 10.92 -3.77 9.96
N GLN A 239 9.95 -4.68 9.85
CA GLN A 239 10.13 -6.07 9.43
C GLN A 239 9.93 -6.27 7.92
N GLY A 240 9.70 -5.21 7.14
CA GLY A 240 9.40 -5.31 5.72
C GLY A 240 7.97 -5.79 5.41
N VAL A 241 7.05 -5.76 6.37
CA VAL A 241 5.68 -6.27 6.25
C VAL A 241 4.66 -5.15 6.44
N PHE A 242 3.81 -4.88 5.45
CA PHE A 242 2.72 -3.93 5.65
C PHE A 242 1.45 -4.18 4.84
N PRO A 243 0.28 -3.81 5.40
CA PRO A 243 0.09 -3.44 6.80
C PRO A 243 0.10 -4.68 7.70
N LYS A 244 0.69 -4.55 8.90
CA LYS A 244 0.62 -5.58 9.95
C LYS A 244 -0.45 -5.20 10.97
N TYR A 245 -1.32 -6.15 11.30
CA TYR A 245 -2.49 -5.92 12.17
C TYR A 245 -2.42 -6.61 13.53
N LYS A 246 -1.51 -7.58 13.70
CA LYS A 246 -1.26 -8.37 14.91
C LYS A 246 0.21 -8.77 14.95
#